data_AF-A0A2N5PYY7-F1
#
_entry.id   AF-A0A2N5PYY7-F1
#
_cell.length_a   1.000
_cell.length_b   1.000
_cell.length_c   1.000
_cell.angle_alpha   90.00
_cell.angle_beta   90.00
_cell.angle_gamma   90.00
#
_symmetry.space_group_name_H-M   'P 1'
#
loop_
_entity.id
_entity.type
_entity.pdbx_description
1 polymer ?
#
loop_
_entity_poly.entity_id
_entity_poly.type
_entity_poly.pdbx_seq_one_letter_code
_entity_poly.pdbx_strand_id
1 'polypeptide(L)' 'MEIKNVQIPFTLFRQLVSYHLLDDYSCSDEICKGLKEKMDHLVNRQLYTQSKTAATEEEREKARKEYLDKKGIPENFRW' A
#
# COMPACT_ATOMS: atom_id res chain seq x y z
N MET A 1 5.06 -2.57 -20.54
CA MET A 1 4.61 -2.60 -19.13
C MET A 1 3.12 -2.29 -19.14
N GLU A 2 2.32 -3.09 -18.45
CA GLU A 2 0.89 -2.82 -18.31
C GLU A 2 0.72 -1.55 -17.46
N ILE A 3 0.14 -0.50 -18.02
CA ILE A 3 -0.07 0.77 -17.29
C ILE A 3 -1.26 0.55 -16.34
N LYS A 4 -0.95 0.32 -15.06
CA LYS A 4 -1.96 0.23 -14.01
C LYS A 4 -2.20 1.61 -13.43
N ASN A 5 -3.45 2.06 -13.49
CA ASN A 5 -3.85 3.32 -12.89
C ASN A 5 -3.95 3.17 -11.37
N VAL A 6 -3.36 4.10 -10.63
CA VAL A 6 -3.40 4.14 -9.17
C VAL A 6 -4.33 5.26 -8.73
N GLN A 7 -5.38 4.93 -7.98
CA GLN A 7 -6.25 5.92 -7.36
C GLN A 7 -5.60 6.50 -6.09
N ILE A 8 -5.55 7.83 -5.99
CA ILE A 8 -5.07 8.56 -4.82
C ILE A 8 -6.11 9.58 -4.36
N PRO A 9 -6.09 10.01 -3.09
CA PRO A 9 -6.95 11.11 -2.64
C PRO A 9 -6.71 12.37 -3.45
N PHE A 10 -7.78 13.11 -3.73
CA PHE A 10 -7.68 14.37 -4.49
C PHE A 10 -6.79 15.41 -3.80
N THR A 11 -6.76 15.40 -2.46
CA THR A 11 -5.86 16.25 -1.67
C THR A 11 -4.40 15.96 -1.97
N LEU A 12 -3.99 14.69 -1.99
CA LEU A 12 -2.63 14.26 -2.33
C LEU A 12 -2.28 14.65 -3.78
N PHE A 13 -3.22 14.48 -4.71
CA PHE A 13 -3.02 14.93 -6.09
C PHE A 13 -2.77 16.45 -6.18
N ARG A 14 -3.56 17.27 -5.47
CA ARG A 14 -3.34 18.73 -5.45
C ARG A 14 -2.01 19.10 -4.82
N GLN A 15 -1.60 18.45 -3.74
CA GLN A 15 -0.29 18.67 -3.12
C GLN A 15 0.84 18.35 -4.10
N LEU A 16 0.75 17.23 -4.82
CA LEU A 16 1.70 16.88 -5.88
C LEU A 16 1.76 17.93 -6.99
N VAL A 17 0.61 18.48 -7.40
CA VAL A 17 0.55 19.57 -8.38
C VAL A 17 1.24 20.83 -7.84
N SER A 18 0.94 21.25 -6.61
CA SER A 18 1.59 22.41 -5.98
C SER A 18 3.10 22.23 -5.87
N TYR A 19 3.54 21.06 -5.42
CA TYR A 19 4.96 20.75 -5.24
C TYR A 19 5.74 20.75 -6.56
N HIS A 20 5.19 20.14 -7.63
CA HIS A 20 5.92 19.97 -8.89
C HIS A 20 5.73 21.09 -9.91
N LEU A 21 4.59 21.80 -9.88
CA LEU A 21 4.28 22.82 -10.89
C LEU A 21 4.37 24.25 -10.35
N LEU A 22 4.29 24.44 -9.03
CA LEU A 22 4.30 25.77 -8.40
C LEU A 22 5.52 25.96 -7.47
N ASP A 23 6.42 24.98 -7.40
CA ASP A 23 7.59 24.96 -6.51
C ASP A 23 7.26 25.22 -5.02
N ASP A 24 6.03 24.86 -4.60
CA ASP A 24 5.60 24.96 -3.21
C ASP A 24 5.98 23.68 -2.44
N TYR A 25 7.15 23.73 -1.82
CA TYR A 25 7.68 22.61 -1.04
C TYR A 25 7.13 22.51 0.38
N SER A 26 6.20 23.37 0.79
CA SER A 26 5.61 23.36 2.14
C SER A 26 4.88 22.05 2.47
N CYS A 27 4.41 21.33 1.45
CA CYS A 27 3.65 20.08 1.58
C CYS A 27 4.47 18.80 1.34
N SER A 28 5.81 18.89 1.33
CA SER A 28 6.71 17.76 1.03
C SER A 28 6.47 16.56 1.96
N ASP A 29 6.31 16.82 3.26
CA ASP A 29 6.15 15.78 4.26
C ASP A 29 4.79 15.08 4.14
N GLU A 30 3.72 15.84 3.88
CA GLU A 30 2.39 15.32 3.65
C GLU A 30 2.33 14.47 2.38
N ILE A 31 3.01 14.89 1.31
CA ILE A 31 3.12 14.10 0.07
C ILE A 31 3.82 12.77 0.37
N CYS A 32 4.97 12.83 1.03
CA CYS A 32 5.75 11.64 1.38
C CYS A 32 4.92 10.67 2.22
N LYS A 33 4.21 11.18 3.24
CA LYS A 33 3.30 10.39 4.08
C LYS A 33 2.17 9.76 3.27
N GLY A 34 1.45 10.55 2.46
CA GLY A 34 0.32 10.06 1.68
C GLY A 34 0.72 9.01 0.64
N LEU A 35 1.89 9.16 0.02
CA LEU A 35 2.44 8.17 -0.92
C LEU A 35 2.86 6.87 -0.20
N LYS A 36 3.50 6.98 0.97
CA LYS A 36 3.85 5.79 1.80
C LYS A 36 2.60 5.02 2.21
N GLU A 37 1.59 5.72 2.73
CA GLU A 37 0.30 5.12 3.08
C GLU A 37 -0.35 4.42 1.88
N LYS A 38 -0.34 5.08 0.71
CA LYS A 38 -0.89 4.47 -0.52
C LYS A 38 -0.13 3.20 -0.90
N MET A 39 1.20 3.21 -0.82
CA MET A 39 2.03 2.04 -1.11
C MET A 39 1.71 0.90 -0.14
N ASP A 40 1.58 1.19 1.16
CA ASP A 40 1.22 0.21 2.15
C ASP A 40 -0.13 -0.43 1.89
N HIS A 41 -1.13 0.36 1.46
CA HIS A 41 -2.43 -0.17 1.05
C HIS A 41 -2.32 -1.11 -0.17
N LEU A 42 -1.50 -0.77 -1.16
CA LEU A 42 -1.29 -1.61 -2.34
C LEU A 42 -0.62 -2.95 -1.97
N VAL A 43 0.44 -2.91 -1.18
CA VAL A 43 1.12 -4.11 -0.67
C VAL A 43 0.17 -4.97 0.14
N ASN A 44 -0.58 -4.37 1.07
CA ASN A 44 -1.56 -5.09 1.88
C ASN A 44 -2.64 -5.77 1.02
N ARG A 45 -3.12 -5.08 -0.03
CA ARG A 45 -4.10 -5.64 -0.95
C ARG A 45 -3.52 -6.81 -1.74
N GLN A 46 -2.29 -6.68 -2.20
CA GLN A 46 -1.59 -7.73 -2.93
C GLN A 46 -1.38 -8.98 -2.06
N LEU A 47 -0.86 -8.82 -0.85
CA LEU A 47 -0.65 -9.91 0.10
C LEU A 47 -1.97 -10.62 0.42
N TYR A 48 -3.03 -9.85 0.68
CA TYR A 48 -4.36 -10.42 0.90
C TYR A 48 -4.82 -11.24 -0.31
N THR A 49 -4.74 -10.70 -1.53
CA THR A 49 -5.11 -11.42 -2.75
C THR A 49 -4.29 -12.69 -2.91
N GLN A 50 -2.96 -12.62 -2.77
CA GLN A 50 -2.08 -13.78 -2.87
C GLN A 50 -2.42 -14.86 -1.83
N SER A 51 -2.72 -14.48 -0.59
CA SER A 51 -3.15 -15.46 0.44
C SER A 51 -4.42 -16.23 0.04
N LYS A 52 -5.28 -15.62 -0.79
CA LYS A 52 -6.54 -16.23 -1.23
C LYS A 52 -6.43 -16.99 -2.54
N THR A 53 -5.61 -16.51 -3.48
CA THR A 53 -5.63 -16.96 -4.89
C THR A 53 -4.30 -17.51 -5.40
N ALA A 54 -3.23 -17.53 -4.60
CA ALA A 54 -1.97 -18.14 -5.05
C ALA A 54 -2.16 -19.64 -5.35
N ALA A 55 -1.36 -20.17 -6.28
CA ALA A 55 -1.56 -21.50 -6.84
C ALA A 55 -1.14 -22.61 -5.88
N THR A 56 -0.16 -22.34 -5.01
CA THR A 56 0.37 -23.31 -4.05
C THR A 56 0.00 -22.93 -2.62
N GLU A 57 -0.21 -23.94 -1.77
CA GLU A 57 -0.56 -23.70 -0.37
C GLU A 57 0.58 -23.03 0.41
N GLU A 58 1.83 -23.32 0.06
CA GLU A 58 3.01 -22.68 0.67
C GLU A 58 3.04 -21.17 0.39
N GLU A 59 2.81 -20.75 -0.86
CA GLU A 59 2.75 -19.33 -1.22
C GLU A 59 1.55 -18.62 -0.58
N ARG A 60 0.40 -19.31 -0.48
CA ARG A 60 -0.78 -18.77 0.21
C ARG A 60 -0.51 -18.55 1.69
N GLU A 61 0.07 -19.54 2.37
CA GLU A 61 0.36 -19.44 3.80
C GLU A 61 1.47 -18.42 4.08
N LYS A 62 2.49 -18.33 3.22
CA LYS A 62 3.51 -17.28 3.32
C LYS A 62 2.89 -15.88 3.21
N ALA A 63 2.06 -15.64 2.18
CA ALA A 63 1.38 -14.36 2.00
C ALA A 63 0.39 -14.07 3.15
N ARG A 64 -0.27 -15.09 3.72
CA ARG A 64 -1.14 -14.97 4.88
C ARG A 64 -0.35 -14.49 6.10
N LYS A 65 0.78 -15.13 6.42
CA LYS A 65 1.64 -14.75 7.55
C LYS A 65 2.14 -13.32 7.41
N GLU A 66 2.71 -12.98 6.25
CA GLU A 66 3.22 -11.62 5.98
C GLU A 66 2.10 -10.55 6.08
N TYR A 67 0.89 -10.85 5.59
CA TYR A 67 -0.26 -9.95 5.76
C TYR A 67 -0.63 -9.75 7.24
N LEU A 68 -0.69 -10.82 8.02
CA LEU A 68 -1.06 -10.76 9.44
C LEU A 68 0.03 -10.09 10.30
N ASP A 69 1.30 -10.30 9.98
CA ASP A 69 2.44 -9.61 10.59
C ASP A 69 2.34 -8.10 10.34
N LYS A 70 2.07 -7.70 9.09
CA LYS A 70 1.91 -6.29 8.72
C LYS A 70 0.66 -5.65 9.35
N LYS A 71 -0.34 -6.45 9.71
CA LYS A 71 -1.50 -6.02 10.50
C LYS A 71 -1.24 -6.00 12.01
N GLY A 72 -0.10 -6.49 12.47
CA GLY A 72 0.25 -6.53 13.90
C GLY A 72 -0.61 -7.50 14.71
N ILE A 73 -1.23 -8.50 14.07
CA ILE A 73 -2.09 -9.48 14.76
C ILE A 73 -1.16 -10.47 15.48
N PRO A 74 -1.24 -10.67 16.80
CA PRO A 74 -0.35 -11.61 17.49
C PRO A 74 -0.63 -13.05 17.06
N GLU A 75 0.39 -13.91 17.07
CA GLU A 75 0.30 -15.29 16.55
C GLU A 75 -0.82 -16.11 17.20
N ASN A 76 -1.05 -15.91 18.50
CA ASN A 76 -2.12 -16.56 19.27
C ASN A 76 -3.55 -16.22 18.78
N PHE A 77 -3.72 -15.19 17.96
CA PHE A 77 -4.99 -14.75 17.38
C PHE A 77 -5.12 -15.09 15.89
N ARG A 78 -4.24 -15.93 15.33
CA ARG A 78 -4.16 -16.24 13.89
C ARG A 78 -4.71 -17.64 13.53
N TRP A 79 -5.72 -18.10 14.26
CA TRP A 79 -6.45 -19.34 13.95
C TRP A 79 -7.24 -19.25 12.64
#